data_AF-A0A971TNA8-F1
#
_entry.id   AF-A0A971TNA8-F1
#
_cell.length_a   1.000
_cell.length_b   1.000
_cell.length_c   1.000
_cell.angle_alpha   90.00
_cell.angle_beta   90.00
_cell.angle_gamma   90.00
#
_symmetry.space_group_name_H-M   'P 1'
#
loop_
_entity.id
_entity.type
_entity.pdbx_description
1 polymer ?
#
loop_
_entity_poly.entity_id
_entity_poly.type
_entity_poly.pdbx_seq_one_letter_code
_entity_poly.pdbx_strand_id
1 'polypeptide(L)'
;MILVQCPHCERRYRTKTEVMGRPAVCSRCRKPFKIGDARPPFNWNEARTSLDSWIGVEPPEEKEELKHCIMCDAPLPPGDFRCPECGVNQLTGLVQKGRYTPSEVGKPSLWAHIPLNWVLGVAVALVVCLGIYWFFGMITGAASKAAGDLANQALVAPGIRFLRDGGDDIDFLQQFGGQINDGNLDRVLPLLDSPDAVIVRAAMLLIGYGLITDVQPLVEMAETEGTSSLAMRVLRTIGPRRLAELSVDSSPAIRRSAALALCMVVELERDSETLRILAEPVPLPDRIRFLNERCRPRPNAVGRFAVVVARRRAPLIGEIEQVGNVFYMRLGNAEFRTSVTRQRTFEIPIEHWCAATGSGVDATAVRPLLAGTVVLQSPLGVGWQGSINLTAKQQITDRLPGFLPIPPPEPGRTMEIEVALER
;
A
#
# COMPACT_ATOMS: atom_id res chain seq x y z
N MET A 1 51.91 23.78 -34.98
CA MET A 1 50.79 24.15 -35.88
C MET A 1 51.20 25.40 -36.64
N ILE A 2 50.94 25.46 -37.94
CA ILE A 2 51.26 26.59 -38.82
C ILE A 2 49.98 27.32 -39.24
N LEU A 3 50.09 28.64 -39.44
CA LEU A 3 49.03 29.45 -40.00
C LEU A 3 49.21 29.52 -41.52
N VAL A 4 48.19 29.14 -42.28
CA VAL A 4 48.22 29.18 -43.74
C VAL A 4 47.09 30.08 -44.23
N GLN A 5 47.39 30.90 -45.23
CA GLN A 5 46.44 31.83 -45.84
C GLN A 5 46.09 31.33 -47.25
N CYS A 6 44.80 31.31 -47.59
CA CYS A 6 44.37 31.01 -48.94
C CYS A 6 44.75 32.16 -49.89
N PRO A 7 45.44 31.92 -51.03
CA PRO A 7 45.85 32.98 -51.95
C PRO A 7 44.69 33.61 -52.73
N HIS A 8 43.52 32.97 -52.77
CA HIS A 8 42.38 33.45 -53.56
C HIS A 8 41.36 34.28 -52.78
N CYS A 9 41.24 34.07 -51.47
CA CYS A 9 40.24 34.75 -50.64
C CYS A 9 40.80 35.23 -49.30
N GLU A 10 42.12 35.13 -49.11
CA GLU A 10 42.89 35.65 -47.98
C GLU A 10 42.49 35.14 -46.59
N ARG A 11 41.61 34.14 -46.52
CA ARG A 11 41.19 33.51 -45.26
C ARG A 11 42.34 32.69 -44.67
N ARG A 12 42.56 32.85 -43.36
CA ARG A 12 43.60 32.16 -42.59
C ARG A 12 43.03 30.94 -41.86
N TYR A 13 43.76 29.84 -41.84
CA TYR A 13 43.41 28.62 -41.12
C TYR A 13 44.65 27.98 -40.48
N ARG A 14 44.44 27.21 -39.40
CA ARG A 14 45.50 26.52 -38.66
C ARG A 14 45.61 25.09 -39.15
N THR A 15 46.82 24.65 -39.48
CA THR A 15 47.09 23.26 -39.88
C THR A 15 48.37 22.73 -39.21
N LYS A 16 48.62 21.43 -39.31
CA LYS A 16 49.86 20.80 -38.82
C LYS A 16 50.99 21.01 -39.83
N THR A 17 52.22 21.08 -39.35
CA THR A 17 53.44 21.30 -40.16
C THR A 17 53.65 20.20 -41.20
N GLU A 18 53.17 18.99 -40.91
CA GLU A 18 53.22 17.79 -41.77
C GLU A 18 52.45 17.93 -43.10
N VAL A 19 51.63 18.98 -43.26
CA VAL A 19 50.78 19.21 -44.44
C VAL A 19 51.42 20.21 -45.43
N MET A 20 52.63 20.71 -45.15
CA MET A 20 53.39 21.51 -46.12
C MET A 20 53.69 20.71 -47.40
N GLY A 21 53.53 21.36 -48.56
CA GLY A 21 53.70 20.77 -49.89
C GLY A 21 52.47 20.02 -50.43
N ARG A 22 51.45 19.73 -49.60
CA ARG A 22 50.23 19.03 -50.04
C ARG A 22 49.19 19.99 -50.66
N PRO A 23 48.42 19.55 -51.66
CA PRO A 23 47.28 20.30 -52.17
C PRO A 23 46.16 20.31 -51.13
N ALA A 24 45.61 21.50 -50.86
CA ALA A 24 44.47 21.73 -49.99
C ALA A 24 43.38 22.49 -50.75
N VAL A 25 42.12 22.26 -50.38
CA VAL A 25 40.97 22.98 -50.95
C VAL A 25 40.44 23.97 -49.93
N CYS A 26 40.30 25.24 -50.32
CA CYS A 26 39.74 26.25 -49.41
C CYS A 26 38.26 25.94 -49.14
N SER A 27 37.85 25.82 -47.88
CA SER A 27 36.44 25.60 -47.52
C SER A 27 35.51 26.75 -47.95
N ARG A 28 36.04 27.97 -48.14
CA ARG A 28 35.25 29.15 -48.55
C ARG A 28 35.10 29.24 -50.07
N CYS A 29 36.22 29.32 -50.81
CA CYS A 29 36.16 29.53 -52.26
C CYS A 29 36.20 28.23 -53.08
N ARG A 30 36.37 27.06 -52.42
CA ARG A 30 36.45 25.72 -53.02
C ARG A 30 37.53 25.54 -54.10
N LYS A 31 38.48 26.48 -54.20
CA LYS A 31 39.62 26.37 -55.12
C LYS A 31 40.78 25.60 -54.46
N PRO A 32 41.45 24.69 -55.20
CA PRO A 32 42.64 24.00 -54.70
C PRO A 32 43.86 24.93 -54.74
N PHE A 33 44.75 24.78 -53.77
CA PHE A 33 46.06 25.43 -53.73
C PHE A 33 47.04 24.60 -52.90
N LYS A 34 48.34 24.72 -53.16
CA LYS A 34 49.37 24.01 -52.39
C LYS A 34 49.80 24.82 -51.19
N ILE A 35 49.91 24.16 -50.04
CA ILE A 35 50.37 24.77 -48.81
C ILE A 35 51.89 24.93 -48.88
N GLY A 36 52.38 26.17 -48.89
CA GLY A 36 53.82 26.47 -48.92
C GLY A 36 54.38 26.94 -50.27
N ASP A 37 53.57 27.02 -51.33
CA ASP A 37 54.02 27.67 -52.58
C ASP A 37 54.10 29.18 -52.39
N ALA A 38 55.22 29.76 -52.86
CA ALA A 38 55.48 31.19 -52.82
C ALA A 38 54.37 31.97 -53.53
N ARG A 39 53.96 33.12 -52.96
CA ARG A 39 52.99 34.02 -53.59
C ARG A 39 53.49 34.38 -55.00
N PRO A 40 52.61 34.44 -56.02
CA PRO A 40 53.02 35.05 -57.28
C PRO A 40 53.49 36.49 -57.01
N PRO A 41 54.53 36.99 -57.71
CA PRO A 41 55.02 38.34 -57.53
C PRO A 41 53.91 39.35 -57.83
N PHE A 42 53.88 40.41 -57.03
CA PHE A 42 52.98 41.54 -57.17
C PHE A 42 53.18 42.19 -58.54
N ASN A 43 52.10 42.38 -59.30
CA ASN A 43 52.13 43.06 -60.59
C ASN A 43 51.44 44.43 -60.45
N TRP A 44 52.15 45.51 -60.75
CA TRP A 44 51.63 46.87 -60.71
C TRP A 44 50.64 47.08 -61.85
N ASN A 45 49.39 47.44 -61.55
CA ASN A 45 48.43 47.92 -62.55
C ASN A 45 48.59 49.44 -62.69
N GLU A 46 49.26 49.89 -63.75
CA GLU A 46 49.29 51.29 -64.16
C GLU A 46 47.95 51.69 -64.76
N ALA A 47 47.04 52.22 -63.95
CA ALA A 47 45.93 53.00 -64.47
C ALA A 47 45.63 54.20 -63.57
N ARG A 48 45.97 55.37 -64.11
CA ARG A 48 45.49 56.72 -63.77
C ARG A 48 46.15 57.39 -62.55
N THR A 49 47.38 57.82 -62.75
CA THR A 49 47.83 59.12 -62.26
C THR A 49 47.88 60.09 -63.43
N SER A 50 46.91 61.00 -63.49
CA SER A 50 47.11 62.30 -64.13
C SER A 50 46.19 63.31 -63.49
N LEU A 51 46.80 64.10 -62.61
CA LEU A 51 46.64 65.55 -62.57
C LEU A 51 45.21 66.06 -62.39
N ASP A 52 44.88 66.44 -61.16
CA ASP A 52 44.25 67.74 -60.95
C ASP A 52 44.39 68.23 -59.51
N SER A 53 44.86 69.48 -59.43
CA SER A 53 44.64 70.52 -58.42
C SER A 53 44.15 70.11 -57.03
N TRP A 54 45.04 70.18 -56.05
CA TRP A 54 44.65 70.32 -54.63
C TRP A 54 44.61 71.82 -54.30
N ILE A 55 43.53 72.49 -54.70
CA ILE A 55 43.09 73.75 -54.09
C ILE A 55 41.84 73.41 -53.26
N GLY A 56 41.97 73.45 -51.93
CA GLY A 56 40.83 73.41 -51.02
C GLY A 56 40.49 72.07 -50.34
N VAL A 57 41.46 71.20 -50.08
CA VAL A 57 41.24 69.99 -49.25
C VAL A 57 42.15 70.06 -48.02
N GLU A 58 41.59 69.82 -46.84
CA GLU A 58 42.34 69.72 -45.59
C GLU A 58 43.50 68.71 -45.73
N PRO A 59 44.68 68.99 -45.13
CA PRO A 59 45.81 68.07 -45.21
C PRO A 59 45.38 66.68 -44.72
N PRO A 60 45.71 65.60 -45.44
CA PRO A 60 45.39 64.26 -44.99
C PRO A 60 46.06 64.01 -43.63
N GLU A 61 45.34 63.41 -42.68
CA GLU A 61 45.87 62.96 -41.40
C GLU A 61 47.19 62.21 -41.65
N GLU A 62 48.30 62.69 -41.07
CA GLU A 62 49.60 62.02 -41.13
C GLU A 62 49.40 60.56 -40.70
N LYS A 63 49.54 59.63 -41.64
CA LYS A 63 49.56 58.21 -41.31
C LYS A 63 50.79 57.98 -40.44
N GLU A 64 50.59 57.73 -39.15
CA GLU A 64 51.67 57.35 -38.25
C GLU A 64 52.42 56.15 -38.84
N GLU A 65 53.69 56.35 -39.18
CA GLU A 65 54.55 55.27 -39.65
C GLU A 65 54.77 54.28 -38.49
N LEU A 66 53.99 53.20 -38.49
CA LEU A 66 54.18 52.09 -37.56
C LEU A 66 55.52 51.41 -37.87
N LYS A 67 56.44 51.45 -36.90
CA LYS A 67 57.70 50.71 -36.97
C LYS A 67 57.43 49.21 -36.92
N HIS A 68 58.19 48.42 -37.66
CA HIS A 68 58.03 46.96 -37.70
C HIS A 68 59.20 46.27 -36.98
N CYS A 69 58.94 45.11 -36.39
CA CYS A 69 59.95 44.34 -35.67
C CYS A 69 61.00 43.76 -36.61
N ILE A 70 62.28 44.00 -36.32
CA ILE A 70 63.42 43.56 -37.16
C ILE A 70 63.48 42.03 -37.40
N MET A 71 62.92 41.22 -36.49
CA MET A 71 63.00 39.75 -36.58
C MET A 71 61.77 39.07 -37.17
N CYS A 72 60.59 39.66 -37.08
CA CYS A 72 59.34 38.99 -37.48
C CYS A 72 58.36 39.88 -38.23
N ASP A 73 58.74 41.13 -38.50
CA ASP A 73 57.97 42.10 -39.26
C ASP A 73 56.57 42.40 -38.69
N ALA A 74 56.36 42.13 -37.40
CA ALA A 74 55.14 42.52 -36.70
C ALA A 74 55.15 44.04 -36.42
N PRO A 75 54.01 44.74 -36.56
CA PRO A 75 53.93 46.16 -36.23
C PRO A 75 54.17 46.38 -34.73
N LEU A 76 55.00 47.36 -34.39
CA LEU A 76 55.31 47.78 -33.03
C LEU A 76 54.41 48.96 -32.65
N PRO A 77 53.80 48.94 -31.45
CA PRO A 77 53.12 50.11 -30.92
C PRO A 77 54.10 51.30 -30.78
N PRO A 78 53.63 52.55 -30.94
CA PRO A 78 54.47 53.72 -30.74
C PRO A 78 55.04 53.76 -29.31
N GLY A 79 56.36 53.89 -29.20
CA GLY A 79 57.08 53.94 -27.92
C GLY A 79 57.56 52.59 -27.36
N ASP A 80 57.14 51.46 -27.96
CA ASP A 80 57.56 50.14 -27.50
C ASP A 80 58.85 49.67 -28.18
N PHE A 81 59.83 49.27 -27.37
CA PHE A 81 61.12 48.75 -27.84
C PHE A 81 61.18 47.22 -27.84
N ARG A 82 60.11 46.52 -27.47
CA ARG A 82 60.04 45.06 -27.46
C ARG A 82 58.89 44.59 -28.34
N CYS A 83 59.17 43.62 -29.21
CA CYS A 83 58.13 43.03 -30.04
C CYS A 83 57.21 42.13 -29.18
N PRO A 84 55.89 42.36 -29.16
CA PRO A 84 54.95 41.56 -28.38
C PRO A 84 54.80 40.13 -28.93
N GLU A 85 55.05 39.93 -30.22
CA GLU A 85 54.88 38.62 -30.87
C GLU A 85 56.08 37.69 -30.64
N CYS A 86 57.32 38.20 -30.76
CA CYS A 86 58.52 37.37 -30.67
C CYS A 86 59.39 37.65 -29.42
N GLY A 87 59.10 38.69 -28.65
CA GLY A 87 59.83 39.06 -27.45
C GLY A 87 61.22 39.68 -27.69
N VAL A 88 61.57 39.98 -28.94
CA VAL A 88 62.85 40.60 -29.31
C VAL A 88 62.88 42.07 -28.89
N ASN A 89 63.93 42.46 -28.18
CA ASN A 89 64.24 43.87 -27.93
C ASN A 89 64.85 44.50 -29.18
N GLN A 90 64.19 45.52 -29.73
CA GLN A 90 64.54 46.19 -30.98
C GLN A 90 65.83 47.02 -30.90
N LEU A 91 66.29 47.34 -29.69
CA LEU A 91 67.56 48.04 -29.48
C LEU A 91 68.76 47.09 -29.40
N THR A 92 68.57 45.87 -28.92
CA THR A 92 69.69 44.93 -28.62
C THR A 92 69.67 43.66 -29.46
N GLY A 93 68.62 43.38 -30.24
CA GLY A 93 68.51 42.21 -31.13
C GLY A 93 68.44 40.84 -30.43
N LEU A 94 68.47 40.80 -29.10
CA LEU A 94 68.50 39.57 -28.30
C LEU A 94 67.11 39.23 -27.74
N VAL A 95 66.74 37.95 -27.83
CA VAL A 95 65.53 37.39 -27.20
C VAL A 95 65.85 37.09 -25.74
N GLN A 96 65.47 37.97 -24.81
CA GLN A 96 65.51 37.63 -23.39
C GLN A 96 64.23 36.87 -23.01
N LYS A 97 64.37 35.60 -22.63
CA LYS A 97 63.27 34.83 -22.01
C LYS A 97 62.89 35.50 -20.69
N GLY A 98 61.80 36.27 -20.71
CA GLY A 98 61.29 36.98 -19.56
C GLY A 98 60.91 36.02 -18.43
N ARG A 99 61.51 36.24 -17.25
CA ARG A 99 60.99 35.76 -15.96
C ARG A 99 59.56 36.26 -15.80
N TYR A 100 58.66 35.33 -15.49
CA TYR A 100 57.23 35.59 -15.28
C TYR A 100 57.03 36.42 -14.00
N THR A 101 56.59 37.67 -14.14
CA THR A 101 55.93 38.43 -13.07
C THR A 101 54.49 38.64 -13.50
N PRO A 102 53.49 38.05 -12.82
CA PRO A 102 52.10 38.24 -13.19
C PRO A 102 51.64 39.64 -12.78
N SER A 103 51.22 40.44 -13.74
CA SER A 103 50.46 41.67 -13.53
C SER A 103 48.99 41.33 -13.29
N GLU A 104 48.42 41.91 -12.24
CA GLU A 104 47.02 41.81 -11.84
C GLU A 104 46.06 42.36 -12.91
N VAL A 105 45.40 41.51 -13.69
CA VAL A 105 44.03 41.75 -14.18
C VAL A 105 43.34 40.40 -14.41
N GLY A 106 42.35 40.10 -13.57
CA GLY A 106 41.48 38.94 -13.71
C GLY A 106 41.20 38.31 -12.36
N LYS A 107 40.04 38.64 -11.77
CA LYS A 107 39.50 37.93 -10.60
C LYS A 107 39.68 36.42 -10.81
N PRO A 108 40.35 35.68 -9.90
CA PRO A 108 40.52 34.26 -10.08
C PRO A 108 39.13 33.62 -10.11
N SER A 109 38.82 32.89 -11.19
CA SER A 109 37.66 32.02 -11.17
C SER A 109 37.91 30.96 -10.10
N LEU A 110 36.99 30.85 -9.14
CA LEU A 110 36.99 29.86 -8.04
C LEU A 110 37.25 28.41 -8.51
N TRP A 111 37.11 28.15 -9.80
CA TRP A 111 37.30 26.86 -10.47
C TRP A 111 38.76 26.44 -10.68
N ALA A 112 39.74 27.36 -10.59
CA ALA A 112 41.16 27.03 -10.83
C ALA A 112 41.87 26.34 -9.63
N HIS A 113 41.25 26.36 -8.44
CA HIS A 113 41.79 25.75 -7.22
C HIS A 113 41.12 24.43 -6.84
N ILE A 114 40.20 23.93 -7.66
CA ILE A 114 39.51 22.68 -7.36
C ILE A 114 40.32 21.54 -8.00
N PRO A 115 41.03 20.69 -7.22
CA PRO A 115 41.73 19.53 -7.75
C PRO A 115 40.69 18.58 -8.37
N LEU A 116 40.64 18.55 -9.71
CA LEU A 116 39.65 17.78 -10.47
C LEU A 116 39.64 16.28 -10.07
N ASN A 117 40.81 15.74 -9.72
CA ASN A 117 40.95 14.36 -9.23
C ASN A 117 40.23 14.12 -7.90
N TRP A 118 40.17 15.11 -7.02
CA TRP A 118 39.45 15.06 -5.75
C TRP A 118 37.94 15.17 -5.97
N VAL A 119 37.49 16.02 -6.90
CA VAL A 119 36.06 16.09 -7.26
C VAL A 119 35.59 14.77 -7.87
N LEU A 120 36.39 14.17 -8.74
CA LEU A 120 36.08 12.86 -9.33
C LEU A 120 36.06 11.76 -8.26
N GLY A 121 37.04 11.76 -7.34
CA GLY A 121 37.10 10.82 -6.22
C GLY A 121 35.90 10.94 -5.28
N VAL A 122 35.52 12.17 -4.92
CA VAL A 122 34.35 12.45 -4.10
C VAL A 122 33.07 12.06 -4.83
N ALA A 123 32.93 12.36 -6.13
CA ALA A 123 31.76 11.98 -6.92
C ALA A 123 31.58 10.47 -7.01
N VAL A 124 32.67 9.71 -7.24
CA VAL A 124 32.63 8.24 -7.24
C VAL A 124 32.28 7.70 -5.86
N ALA A 125 32.90 8.24 -4.80
CA ALA A 125 32.57 7.84 -3.43
C ALA A 125 31.10 8.13 -3.09
N LEU A 126 30.56 9.28 -3.52
CA LEU A 126 29.16 9.65 -3.31
C LEU A 126 28.21 8.69 -4.03
N VAL A 127 28.52 8.32 -5.29
CA VAL A 127 27.74 7.33 -6.05
C VAL A 127 27.76 5.96 -5.37
N VAL A 128 28.92 5.53 -4.88
CA VAL A 128 29.05 4.26 -4.15
C VAL A 128 28.29 4.32 -2.83
N CYS A 129 28.43 5.38 -2.04
CA CYS A 129 27.70 5.55 -0.79
C CYS A 129 26.18 5.66 -1.00
N LEU A 130 25.73 6.36 -2.04
CA LEU A 130 24.32 6.42 -2.43
C LEU A 130 23.81 5.04 -2.86
N GLY A 131 24.59 4.30 -3.66
CA GLY A 131 24.26 2.93 -4.06
C GLY A 131 24.14 1.99 -2.87
N ILE A 132 25.09 2.07 -1.93
CA ILE A 132 25.08 1.32 -0.66
C ILE A 132 23.86 1.70 0.18
N TYR A 133 23.61 2.99 0.38
CA TYR A 133 22.45 3.48 1.14
C TYR A 133 21.14 2.99 0.53
N TRP A 134 21.01 3.07 -0.80
CA TRP A 134 19.82 2.61 -1.51
C TRP A 134 19.64 1.09 -1.43
N PHE A 135 20.73 0.33 -1.56
CA PHE A 135 20.74 -1.12 -1.42
C PHE A 135 20.34 -1.57 -0.01
N PHE A 136 20.94 -0.98 1.04
CA PHE A 136 20.54 -1.26 2.42
C PHE A 136 19.12 -0.80 2.72
N GLY A 137 18.69 0.36 2.20
CA GLY A 137 17.31 0.84 2.32
C GLY A 137 16.29 -0.15 1.73
N MET A 138 16.57 -0.70 0.54
CA MET A 138 15.73 -1.74 -0.05
C MET A 138 15.71 -3.03 0.76
N ILE A 139 16.86 -3.49 1.27
CA ILE A 139 16.92 -4.69 2.13
C ILE A 139 16.13 -4.48 3.41
N THR A 140 16.26 -3.33 4.07
CA THR A 140 15.50 -3.04 5.30
C THR A 140 14.00 -2.94 5.04
N GLY A 141 13.59 -2.34 3.91
CA GLY A 141 12.18 -2.27 3.52
C GLY A 141 11.59 -3.62 3.10
N ALA A 142 12.39 -4.48 2.46
CA ALA A 142 11.99 -5.83 2.12
C ALA A 142 11.93 -6.73 3.36
N ALA A 143 12.89 -6.61 4.29
CA ALA A 143 12.89 -7.34 5.55
C ALA A 143 11.73 -6.93 6.47
N SER A 144 11.39 -5.64 6.54
CA SER A 144 10.23 -5.18 7.32
C SER A 144 8.92 -5.67 6.72
N LYS A 145 8.79 -5.70 5.39
CA LYS A 145 7.62 -6.27 4.71
C LYS A 145 7.54 -7.79 4.91
N ALA A 146 8.63 -8.52 4.72
CA ALA A 146 8.69 -9.96 4.93
C ALA A 146 8.41 -10.34 6.39
N ALA A 147 8.90 -9.57 7.36
CA ALA A 147 8.59 -9.76 8.78
C ALA A 147 7.10 -9.49 9.08
N GLY A 148 6.52 -8.47 8.46
CA GLY A 148 5.08 -8.19 8.53
C GLY A 148 4.24 -9.31 7.93
N ASP A 149 4.60 -9.80 6.74
CA ASP A 149 3.92 -10.90 6.05
C ASP A 149 4.02 -12.21 6.83
N LEU A 150 5.18 -12.49 7.44
CA LEU A 150 5.36 -13.66 8.33
C LEU A 150 4.52 -13.54 9.61
N ALA A 151 4.44 -12.35 10.21
CA ALA A 151 3.58 -12.12 11.38
C ALA A 151 2.08 -12.26 11.02
N ASN A 152 1.68 -11.79 9.84
CA ASN A 152 0.31 -11.93 9.33
C ASN A 152 -0.04 -13.40 9.05
N GLN A 153 0.89 -14.14 8.42
CA GLN A 153 0.75 -15.57 8.21
C GLN A 153 0.70 -16.33 9.54
N ALA A 154 1.54 -15.97 10.52
CA ALA A 154 1.53 -16.61 11.84
C ALA A 154 0.20 -16.43 12.58
N LEU A 155 -0.47 -15.28 12.40
CA LEU A 155 -1.74 -14.99 13.04
C LEU A 155 -2.90 -15.79 12.44
N VAL A 156 -2.94 -15.96 11.12
CA VAL A 156 -4.09 -16.57 10.42
C VAL A 156 -3.88 -18.06 10.11
N ALA A 157 -2.63 -18.53 9.99
CA ALA A 157 -2.31 -19.92 9.65
C ALA A 157 -2.92 -20.96 10.60
N PRO A 158 -2.94 -20.76 11.94
CA PRO A 158 -3.59 -21.70 12.85
C PRO A 158 -5.09 -21.86 12.54
N GLY A 159 -5.80 -20.75 12.32
CA GLY A 159 -7.21 -20.77 11.96
C GLY A 159 -7.47 -21.43 10.60
N ILE A 160 -6.61 -21.18 9.60
CA ILE A 160 -6.70 -21.86 8.30
C ILE A 160 -6.53 -23.37 8.45
N ARG A 161 -5.52 -23.83 9.21
CA ARG A 161 -5.28 -25.26 9.44
C ARG A 161 -6.49 -25.90 10.13
N PHE A 162 -7.01 -25.26 11.17
CA PHE A 162 -8.19 -25.73 11.88
C PHE A 162 -9.40 -25.94 10.96
N LEU A 163 -9.69 -24.98 10.06
CA LEU A 163 -10.79 -25.12 9.09
C LEU A 163 -10.52 -26.18 8.02
N ARG A 164 -9.25 -26.37 7.60
CA ARG A 164 -8.87 -27.44 6.67
C ARG A 164 -9.04 -28.83 7.28
N ASP A 165 -8.84 -28.95 8.59
CA ASP A 165 -9.02 -30.18 9.34
C ASP A 165 -10.51 -30.48 9.63
N GLY A 166 -11.43 -29.66 9.11
CA GLY A 166 -12.88 -29.87 9.23
C GLY A 166 -13.50 -29.22 10.48
N GLY A 167 -12.81 -28.29 11.11
CA GLY A 167 -13.32 -27.54 12.25
C GLY A 167 -14.60 -26.72 11.94
N ASP A 168 -15.44 -26.55 12.95
CA ASP A 168 -16.69 -25.78 12.87
C ASP A 168 -16.54 -24.34 13.40
N ASP A 169 -17.51 -23.47 13.08
CA ASP A 169 -17.44 -22.05 13.44
C ASP A 169 -17.56 -21.80 14.96
N ILE A 170 -18.18 -22.71 15.72
CA ILE A 170 -18.39 -22.57 17.16
C ILE A 170 -17.09 -22.89 17.91
N ASP A 171 -16.44 -23.98 17.55
CA ASP A 171 -15.11 -24.32 18.05
C ASP A 171 -14.08 -23.26 17.66
N PHE A 172 -14.18 -22.74 16.43
CA PHE A 172 -13.30 -21.67 15.95
C PHE A 172 -13.37 -20.44 16.87
N LEU A 173 -14.58 -20.02 17.26
CA LEU A 173 -14.78 -18.92 18.20
C LEU A 173 -14.12 -19.23 19.56
N GLN A 174 -14.26 -20.44 20.09
CA GLN A 174 -13.67 -20.81 21.39
C GLN A 174 -12.13 -20.78 21.36
N GLN A 175 -11.53 -21.20 20.25
CA GLN A 175 -10.07 -21.32 20.14
C GLN A 175 -9.37 -20.04 19.69
N PHE A 176 -9.99 -19.28 18.78
CA PHE A 176 -9.37 -18.13 18.11
C PHE A 176 -10.12 -16.81 18.35
N GLY A 177 -11.24 -16.84 19.08
CA GLY A 177 -12.00 -15.64 19.45
C GLY A 177 -11.12 -14.60 20.14
N GLY A 178 -11.31 -13.34 19.76
CA GLY A 178 -10.65 -12.18 20.34
C GLY A 178 -9.20 -11.94 19.92
N GLN A 179 -8.63 -12.73 19.01
CA GLN A 179 -7.26 -12.52 18.53
C GLN A 179 -7.10 -11.27 17.64
N ILE A 180 -8.15 -10.88 16.92
CA ILE A 180 -8.17 -9.66 16.11
C ILE A 180 -8.68 -8.49 16.94
N ASN A 181 -8.01 -7.35 16.87
CA ASN A 181 -8.39 -6.08 17.48
C ASN A 181 -8.08 -4.92 16.53
N ASP A 182 -8.35 -3.68 16.94
CA ASP A 182 -8.16 -2.50 16.08
C ASP A 182 -6.69 -2.33 15.62
N GLY A 183 -5.72 -2.82 16.39
CA GLY A 183 -4.29 -2.68 16.09
C GLY A 183 -3.74 -3.70 15.09
N ASN A 184 -4.52 -4.73 14.72
CA ASN A 184 -4.12 -5.74 13.73
C ASN A 184 -5.19 -6.04 12.67
N LEU A 185 -6.32 -5.33 12.69
CA LEU A 185 -7.39 -5.49 11.71
C LEU A 185 -6.92 -5.21 10.28
N ASP A 186 -6.14 -4.15 10.10
CA ASP A 186 -5.54 -3.72 8.83
C ASP A 186 -4.72 -4.82 8.13
N ARG A 187 -4.14 -5.74 8.92
CA ARG A 187 -3.35 -6.88 8.42
C ARG A 187 -4.22 -8.02 7.91
N VAL A 188 -5.43 -8.18 8.44
CA VAL A 188 -6.32 -9.32 8.14
C VAL A 188 -7.36 -8.95 7.09
N LEU A 189 -7.77 -7.68 7.01
CA LEU A 189 -8.72 -7.19 5.98
C LEU A 189 -8.32 -7.58 4.54
N PRO A 190 -7.05 -7.43 4.09
CA PRO A 190 -6.67 -7.80 2.72
C PRO A 190 -6.83 -9.28 2.40
N LEU A 191 -6.89 -10.16 3.42
CA LEU A 191 -7.08 -11.59 3.22
C LEU A 191 -8.51 -11.96 2.80
N LEU A 192 -9.47 -11.03 2.96
CA LEU A 192 -10.82 -11.19 2.45
C LEU A 192 -10.85 -11.22 0.92
N ASP A 193 -9.88 -10.60 0.25
CA ASP A 193 -9.74 -10.60 -1.22
C ASP A 193 -8.91 -11.79 -1.74
N SER A 194 -8.56 -12.75 -0.87
CA SER A 194 -7.82 -13.95 -1.26
C SER A 194 -8.64 -14.83 -2.21
N PRO A 195 -8.00 -15.45 -3.23
CA PRO A 195 -8.68 -16.42 -4.09
C PRO A 195 -8.98 -17.76 -3.37
N ASP A 196 -8.32 -18.06 -2.25
CA ASP A 196 -8.57 -19.29 -1.47
C ASP A 196 -9.75 -19.07 -0.50
N ALA A 197 -10.86 -19.77 -0.76
CA ALA A 197 -12.09 -19.70 0.03
C ALA A 197 -11.88 -20.04 1.52
N VAL A 198 -10.92 -20.91 1.85
CA VAL A 198 -10.62 -21.27 3.24
C VAL A 198 -9.91 -20.12 3.96
N ILE A 199 -9.01 -19.41 3.27
CA ILE A 199 -8.35 -18.21 3.80
C ILE A 199 -9.40 -17.12 4.05
N VAL A 200 -10.28 -16.88 3.08
CA VAL A 200 -11.37 -15.90 3.22
C VAL A 200 -12.27 -16.26 4.41
N ARG A 201 -12.66 -17.53 4.55
CA ARG A 201 -13.47 -17.99 5.69
C ARG A 201 -12.74 -17.80 7.02
N ALA A 202 -11.46 -18.16 7.12
CA ALA A 202 -10.67 -17.97 8.33
C ALA A 202 -10.57 -16.49 8.71
N ALA A 203 -10.23 -15.62 7.75
CA ALA A 203 -10.16 -14.17 7.97
C ALA A 203 -11.51 -13.61 8.42
N MET A 204 -12.61 -14.01 7.77
CA MET A 204 -13.97 -13.61 8.14
C MET A 204 -14.32 -13.99 9.58
N LEU A 205 -14.01 -15.22 10.01
CA LEU A 205 -14.29 -15.68 11.38
C LEU A 205 -13.39 -15.00 12.41
N LEU A 206 -12.10 -14.81 12.11
CA LEU A 206 -11.16 -14.11 12.99
C LEU A 206 -11.58 -12.65 13.23
N ILE A 207 -11.96 -11.95 12.17
CA ILE A 207 -12.47 -10.58 12.26
C ILE A 207 -13.81 -10.57 12.98
N GLY A 208 -14.74 -11.45 12.56
CA GLY A 208 -16.10 -11.51 13.10
C GLY A 208 -16.16 -11.83 14.60
N TYR A 209 -15.22 -12.63 15.10
CA TYR A 209 -15.09 -13.00 16.50
C TYR A 209 -13.99 -12.23 17.24
N GLY A 210 -13.44 -11.17 16.64
CA GLY A 210 -12.41 -10.33 17.24
C GLY A 210 -12.94 -9.37 18.32
N LEU A 211 -12.00 -8.70 18.99
CA LEU A 211 -12.20 -7.57 19.90
C LEU A 211 -12.05 -6.23 19.16
N ILE A 212 -12.58 -6.14 17.94
CA ILE A 212 -12.59 -4.91 17.16
C ILE A 212 -13.62 -3.96 17.78
N THR A 213 -13.24 -2.70 17.92
CA THR A 213 -14.14 -1.63 18.36
C THR A 213 -14.51 -0.74 17.19
N ASP A 214 -13.57 -0.41 16.30
CA ASP A 214 -13.84 0.41 15.14
C ASP A 214 -14.21 -0.43 13.92
N VAL A 215 -15.51 -0.53 13.66
CA VAL A 215 -16.06 -1.25 12.51
C VAL A 215 -16.11 -0.41 11.23
N GLN A 216 -15.66 0.86 11.25
CA GLN A 216 -15.71 1.75 10.11
C GLN A 216 -15.06 1.16 8.83
N PRO A 217 -13.89 0.50 8.88
CA PRO A 217 -13.29 -0.09 7.68
C PRO A 217 -14.20 -1.14 7.01
N LEU A 218 -14.94 -1.92 7.82
CA LEU A 218 -15.87 -2.92 7.31
C LEU A 218 -17.13 -2.28 6.71
N VAL A 219 -17.60 -1.17 7.29
CA VAL A 219 -18.72 -0.39 6.76
C VAL A 219 -18.37 0.20 5.39
N GLU A 220 -17.19 0.80 5.25
CA GLU A 220 -16.71 1.37 3.98
C GLU A 220 -16.55 0.29 2.89
N MET A 221 -16.01 -0.87 3.25
CA MET A 221 -15.97 -2.02 2.34
C MET A 221 -17.37 -2.53 1.98
N ALA A 222 -18.32 -2.52 2.92
CA ALA A 222 -19.69 -2.95 2.67
C ALA A 222 -20.42 -2.04 1.67
N GLU A 223 -20.06 -0.75 1.59
CA GLU A 223 -20.63 0.22 0.65
C GLU A 223 -19.99 0.16 -0.74
N THR A 224 -18.84 -0.51 -0.89
CA THR A 224 -18.12 -0.65 -2.16
C THR A 224 -18.65 -1.86 -2.94
N GLU A 225 -19.12 -1.67 -4.18
CA GLU A 225 -19.83 -2.70 -4.98
C GLU A 225 -19.07 -4.04 -5.14
N GLY A 226 -17.73 -4.02 -5.18
CA GLY A 226 -16.91 -5.23 -5.38
C GLY A 226 -16.71 -6.11 -4.13
N THR A 227 -16.66 -5.51 -2.94
CA THR A 227 -16.35 -6.20 -1.66
C THR A 227 -17.54 -6.25 -0.72
N SER A 228 -18.68 -5.65 -1.11
CA SER A 228 -19.89 -5.52 -0.31
C SER A 228 -20.37 -6.84 0.31
N SER A 229 -20.44 -7.91 -0.48
CA SER A 229 -20.97 -9.19 -0.01
C SER A 229 -20.11 -9.84 1.09
N LEU A 230 -18.78 -9.68 1.04
CA LEU A 230 -17.86 -10.25 2.01
C LEU A 230 -17.85 -9.43 3.30
N ALA A 231 -17.75 -8.11 3.18
CA ALA A 231 -17.83 -7.22 4.34
C ALA A 231 -19.17 -7.38 5.08
N MET A 232 -20.29 -7.52 4.36
CA MET A 232 -21.59 -7.82 4.96
C MET A 232 -21.62 -9.17 5.68
N ARG A 233 -20.93 -10.20 5.18
CA ARG A 233 -20.79 -11.48 5.88
C ARG A 233 -19.96 -11.36 7.16
N VAL A 234 -18.90 -10.56 7.15
CA VAL A 234 -18.11 -10.26 8.35
C VAL A 234 -18.97 -9.53 9.38
N LEU A 235 -19.67 -8.46 8.99
CA LEU A 235 -20.56 -7.71 9.88
C LEU A 235 -21.68 -8.58 10.46
N ARG A 236 -22.26 -9.49 9.65
CA ARG A 236 -23.22 -10.50 10.14
C ARG A 236 -22.59 -11.51 11.09
N THR A 237 -21.30 -11.81 10.94
CA THR A 237 -20.54 -12.68 11.85
C THR A 237 -20.33 -12.00 13.20
N ILE A 238 -19.96 -10.71 13.22
CA ILE A 238 -19.94 -9.86 14.43
C ILE A 238 -21.32 -9.88 15.11
N GLY A 239 -22.37 -9.70 14.32
CA GLY A 239 -23.75 -9.87 14.74
C GLY A 239 -24.33 -8.65 15.49
N PRO A 240 -25.67 -8.58 15.56
CA PRO A 240 -26.37 -7.39 16.04
C PRO A 240 -26.16 -7.10 17.53
N ARG A 241 -25.98 -8.11 18.39
CA ARG A 241 -25.68 -7.89 19.82
C ARG A 241 -24.37 -7.13 20.00
N ARG A 242 -23.28 -7.60 19.39
CA ARG A 242 -21.97 -6.95 19.51
C ARG A 242 -21.98 -5.56 18.89
N LEU A 243 -22.65 -5.37 17.75
CA LEU A 243 -22.83 -4.05 17.15
C LEU A 243 -23.65 -3.12 18.04
N ALA A 244 -24.68 -3.62 18.74
CA ALA A 244 -25.43 -2.85 19.71
C ALA A 244 -24.57 -2.43 20.92
N GLU A 245 -23.69 -3.30 21.42
CA GLU A 245 -22.70 -2.96 22.45
C GLU A 245 -21.75 -1.85 22.00
N LEU A 246 -21.25 -1.92 20.76
CA LEU A 246 -20.38 -0.87 20.20
C LEU A 246 -21.16 0.44 19.96
N SER A 247 -22.46 0.37 19.65
CA SER A 247 -23.31 1.56 19.43
C SER A 247 -23.58 2.37 20.71
N VAL A 248 -23.18 1.88 21.88
CA VAL A 248 -23.27 2.59 23.17
C VAL A 248 -21.90 2.96 23.74
N ASP A 249 -20.83 2.81 22.95
CA ASP A 249 -19.47 3.15 23.35
C ASP A 249 -19.32 4.63 23.76
N SER A 250 -18.33 4.96 24.57
CA SER A 250 -18.02 6.34 24.96
C SER A 250 -17.63 7.24 23.77
N SER A 251 -16.97 6.69 22.75
CA SER A 251 -16.50 7.39 21.56
C SER A 251 -17.63 7.63 20.55
N PRO A 252 -17.91 8.88 20.15
CA PRO A 252 -18.92 9.18 19.13
C PRO A 252 -18.64 8.56 17.77
N ALA A 253 -17.36 8.39 17.41
CA ALA A 253 -16.97 7.78 16.13
C ALA A 253 -17.35 6.30 16.09
N ILE A 254 -17.01 5.55 17.15
CA ILE A 254 -17.34 4.13 17.29
C ILE A 254 -18.86 3.92 17.31
N ARG A 255 -19.59 4.74 18.08
CA ARG A 255 -21.06 4.64 18.09
C ARG A 255 -21.68 4.82 16.71
N ARG A 256 -21.18 5.79 15.93
CA ARG A 256 -21.69 6.09 14.60
C ARG A 256 -21.38 4.98 13.60
N SER A 257 -20.15 4.45 13.59
CA SER A 257 -19.78 3.34 12.69
C SER A 257 -20.55 2.07 13.05
N ALA A 258 -20.71 1.78 14.35
CA ALA A 258 -21.52 0.66 14.83
C ALA A 258 -23.01 0.81 14.49
N ALA A 259 -23.58 2.03 14.61
CA ALA A 259 -24.96 2.31 14.21
C ALA A 259 -25.19 2.07 12.72
N LEU A 260 -24.26 2.49 11.85
CA LEU A 260 -24.31 2.23 10.41
C LEU A 260 -24.27 0.73 10.11
N ALA A 261 -23.29 0.02 10.68
CA ALA A 261 -23.16 -1.43 10.54
C ALA A 261 -24.42 -2.17 11.03
N LEU A 262 -25.01 -1.71 12.13
CA LEU A 262 -26.22 -2.28 12.70
C LEU A 262 -27.40 -2.11 11.74
N CYS A 263 -27.62 -0.92 11.17
CA CYS A 263 -28.65 -0.72 10.15
C CYS A 263 -28.49 -1.67 8.97
N MET A 264 -27.24 -1.91 8.52
CA MET A 264 -26.96 -2.85 7.42
C MET A 264 -27.28 -4.31 7.81
N VAL A 265 -26.90 -4.74 9.02
CA VAL A 265 -27.06 -6.14 9.45
C VAL A 265 -28.52 -6.49 9.78
N VAL A 266 -29.25 -5.57 10.41
CA VAL A 266 -30.67 -5.77 10.77
C VAL A 266 -31.65 -5.23 9.72
N GLU A 267 -31.13 -4.75 8.59
CA GLU A 267 -31.91 -4.28 7.43
C GLU A 267 -32.86 -3.11 7.78
N LEU A 268 -32.39 -2.18 8.61
CA LEU A 268 -33.10 -0.92 8.91
C LEU A 268 -32.79 0.15 7.85
N GLU A 269 -33.75 1.05 7.65
CA GLU A 269 -33.54 2.23 6.81
C GLU A 269 -32.41 3.10 7.37
N ARG A 270 -31.50 3.54 6.50
CA ARG A 270 -30.32 4.36 6.84
C ARG A 270 -30.64 5.85 6.75
N ASP A 271 -31.79 6.26 7.28
CA ASP A 271 -32.15 7.68 7.35
C ASP A 271 -31.38 8.39 8.47
N SER A 272 -31.30 9.73 8.38
CA SER A 272 -30.52 10.54 9.32
C SER A 272 -31.04 10.47 10.76
N GLU A 273 -32.34 10.24 10.96
CA GLU A 273 -32.96 10.18 12.28
C GLU A 273 -32.72 8.83 12.95
N THR A 274 -32.87 7.72 12.22
CA THR A 274 -32.56 6.38 12.70
C THR A 274 -31.10 6.27 13.12
N LEU A 275 -30.18 6.79 12.29
CA LEU A 275 -28.75 6.81 12.64
C LEU A 275 -28.44 7.70 13.83
N ARG A 276 -29.09 8.87 13.95
CA ARG A 276 -28.94 9.76 15.10
C ARG A 276 -29.34 9.03 16.38
N ILE A 277 -30.51 8.41 16.41
CA ILE A 277 -31.01 7.66 17.57
C ILE A 277 -30.07 6.49 17.89
N LEU A 278 -29.64 5.71 16.88
CA LEU A 278 -28.75 4.57 17.05
C LEU A 278 -27.33 4.93 17.50
N ALA A 279 -26.91 6.19 17.33
CA ALA A 279 -25.63 6.69 17.80
C ALA A 279 -25.71 7.48 19.12
N GLU A 280 -26.91 7.66 19.71
CA GLU A 280 -27.06 8.32 21.01
C GLU A 280 -26.40 7.51 22.15
N PRO A 281 -25.81 8.16 23.17
CA PRO A 281 -25.19 7.48 24.30
C PRO A 281 -26.25 7.00 25.30
N VAL A 282 -27.07 6.04 24.89
CA VAL A 282 -28.09 5.39 25.74
C VAL A 282 -27.57 4.06 26.30
N PRO A 283 -28.10 3.58 27.44
CA PRO A 283 -27.79 2.24 27.95
C PRO A 283 -28.11 1.12 26.94
N LEU A 284 -27.31 0.05 26.95
CA LEU A 284 -27.50 -1.11 26.07
C LEU A 284 -28.92 -1.71 26.12
N PRO A 285 -29.57 -1.88 27.29
CA PRO A 285 -30.95 -2.40 27.33
C PRO A 285 -31.96 -1.53 26.57
N ASP A 286 -31.80 -0.20 26.64
CA ASP A 286 -32.66 0.73 25.90
C ASP A 286 -32.39 0.67 24.40
N ARG A 287 -31.12 0.50 24.00
CA ARG A 287 -30.72 0.26 22.61
C ARG A 287 -31.33 -1.02 22.06
N ILE A 288 -31.24 -2.13 22.80
CA ILE A 288 -31.82 -3.43 22.41
C ILE A 288 -33.34 -3.31 22.30
N ARG A 289 -34.01 -2.65 23.26
CA ARG A 289 -35.45 -2.40 23.19
C ARG A 289 -35.84 -1.64 21.92
N PHE A 290 -35.14 -0.54 21.60
CA PHE A 290 -35.37 0.24 20.37
C PHE A 290 -35.21 -0.62 19.11
N LEU A 291 -34.15 -1.43 19.03
CA LEU A 291 -33.93 -2.34 17.90
C LEU A 291 -35.06 -3.35 17.75
N ASN A 292 -35.51 -3.94 18.86
CA ASN A 292 -36.58 -4.93 18.85
C ASN A 292 -37.91 -4.32 18.41
N GLU A 293 -38.21 -3.08 18.84
CA GLU A 293 -39.39 -2.34 18.41
C GLU A 293 -39.38 -2.09 16.89
N ARG A 294 -38.22 -1.71 16.33
CA ARG A 294 -38.06 -1.47 14.89
C ARG A 294 -38.05 -2.76 14.05
N CYS A 295 -37.49 -3.85 14.58
CA CYS A 295 -37.41 -5.15 13.90
C CYS A 295 -38.58 -6.09 14.20
N ARG A 296 -39.72 -5.56 14.68
CA ARG A 296 -40.92 -6.28 15.12
C ARG A 296 -40.68 -7.15 16.36
N PRO A 297 -41.17 -6.72 17.55
CA PRO A 297 -40.94 -7.48 18.78
C PRO A 297 -41.71 -8.79 18.78
N ARG A 298 -41.10 -9.85 19.30
CA ARG A 298 -41.70 -11.20 19.42
C ARG A 298 -41.77 -11.64 20.88
N PRO A 299 -42.71 -11.08 21.66
CA PRO A 299 -42.76 -11.32 23.10
C PRO A 299 -42.95 -12.78 23.48
N ASN A 300 -43.54 -13.62 22.62
CA ASN A 300 -43.74 -15.05 22.87
C ASN A 300 -42.49 -15.92 22.59
N ALA A 301 -41.53 -15.41 21.83
CA ALA A 301 -40.30 -16.12 21.45
C ALA A 301 -39.11 -15.81 22.37
N VAL A 302 -39.26 -14.86 23.30
CA VAL A 302 -38.24 -14.44 24.26
C VAL A 302 -38.64 -14.84 25.69
N GLY A 303 -37.67 -14.86 26.61
CA GLY A 303 -37.88 -15.17 28.02
C GLY A 303 -37.22 -16.48 28.44
N ARG A 304 -37.69 -17.04 29.55
CA ARG A 304 -37.18 -18.27 30.14
C ARG A 304 -38.02 -19.44 29.65
N PHE A 305 -37.36 -20.52 29.25
CA PHE A 305 -38.02 -21.72 28.75
C PHE A 305 -37.36 -22.97 29.35
N ALA A 306 -38.17 -23.96 29.67
CA ALA A 306 -37.71 -25.31 29.93
C ALA A 306 -37.53 -26.08 28.63
N VAL A 307 -36.41 -26.79 28.51
CA VAL A 307 -36.16 -27.70 27.40
C VAL A 307 -36.97 -28.98 27.60
N VAL A 308 -37.73 -29.39 26.59
CA VAL A 308 -38.50 -30.64 26.58
C VAL A 308 -38.06 -31.46 25.38
N VAL A 309 -37.56 -32.67 25.64
CA VAL A 309 -37.14 -33.63 24.59
C VAL A 309 -37.92 -34.93 24.79
N ALA A 310 -38.56 -35.43 23.75
CA ALA A 310 -39.38 -36.65 23.82
C ALA A 310 -40.36 -36.65 25.02
N ARG A 311 -41.02 -35.50 25.25
CA ARG A 311 -41.97 -35.25 26.37
C ARG A 311 -41.37 -35.32 27.77
N ARG A 312 -40.04 -35.29 27.90
CA ARG A 312 -39.34 -35.22 29.18
C ARG A 312 -38.70 -33.85 29.34
N ARG A 313 -38.96 -33.21 30.49
CA ARG A 313 -38.44 -31.89 30.84
C ARG A 313 -37.01 -32.01 31.36
N ALA A 314 -36.13 -31.18 30.83
CA ALA A 314 -34.75 -31.06 31.28
C ALA A 314 -34.69 -30.36 32.64
N PRO A 315 -33.72 -30.72 33.51
CA PRO A 315 -33.48 -30.02 34.76
C PRO A 315 -32.69 -28.71 34.55
N LEU A 316 -32.95 -28.00 33.43
CA LEU A 316 -32.25 -26.77 33.05
C LEU A 316 -33.20 -25.83 32.32
N ILE A 317 -32.86 -24.54 32.36
CA ILE A 317 -33.65 -23.46 31.77
C ILE A 317 -32.80 -22.82 30.66
N GLY A 318 -33.38 -22.71 29.47
CA GLY A 318 -32.86 -21.88 28.40
C GLY A 318 -33.42 -20.47 28.50
N GLU A 319 -32.60 -19.46 28.26
CA GLU A 319 -33.02 -18.06 28.21
C GLU A 319 -32.85 -17.53 26.80
N ILE A 320 -33.92 -16.97 26.24
CA ILE A 320 -33.93 -16.44 24.89
C ILE A 320 -34.13 -14.94 24.91
N GLU A 321 -33.22 -14.22 24.27
CA GLU A 321 -33.30 -12.78 24.04
C GLU A 321 -33.39 -12.50 22.53
N GLN A 322 -34.09 -11.43 22.16
CA GLN A 322 -34.11 -10.90 20.81
C GLN A 322 -33.21 -9.66 20.76
N VAL A 323 -32.38 -9.55 19.73
CA VAL A 323 -31.67 -8.31 19.38
C VAL A 323 -31.86 -8.03 17.90
N GLY A 324 -32.72 -7.05 17.59
CA GLY A 324 -33.14 -6.78 16.22
C GLY A 324 -33.96 -7.95 15.65
N ASN A 325 -33.49 -8.55 14.57
CA ASN A 325 -34.12 -9.70 13.91
C ASN A 325 -33.50 -11.06 14.30
N VAL A 326 -32.49 -11.08 15.19
CA VAL A 326 -31.77 -12.29 15.62
C VAL A 326 -32.18 -12.68 17.04
N PHE A 327 -32.27 -13.98 17.30
CA PHE A 327 -32.52 -14.53 18.64
C PHE A 327 -31.26 -15.21 19.16
N TYR A 328 -31.01 -15.01 20.44
CA TYR A 328 -29.89 -15.59 21.18
C TYR A 328 -30.46 -16.47 22.29
N MET A 329 -30.09 -17.75 22.30
CA MET A 329 -30.47 -18.70 23.32
C MET A 329 -29.26 -19.06 24.17
N ARG A 330 -29.31 -18.70 25.45
CA ARG A 330 -28.36 -19.16 26.45
C ARG A 330 -28.84 -20.45 27.08
N LEU A 331 -28.02 -21.49 27.04
CA LEU A 331 -28.31 -22.81 27.57
C LEU A 331 -27.09 -23.34 28.32
N GLY A 332 -27.20 -23.44 29.66
CA GLY A 332 -26.03 -23.72 30.50
C GLY A 332 -24.95 -22.65 30.31
N ASN A 333 -23.75 -23.08 29.91
CA ASN A 333 -22.61 -22.19 29.63
C ASN A 333 -22.47 -21.84 28.14
N ALA A 334 -23.37 -22.31 27.29
CA ALA A 334 -23.32 -22.07 25.85
C ALA A 334 -24.34 -21.00 25.43
N GLU A 335 -24.01 -20.28 24.36
CA GLU A 335 -24.93 -19.37 23.68
C GLU A 335 -25.05 -19.76 22.21
N PHE A 336 -26.28 -19.85 21.73
CA PHE A 336 -26.61 -20.16 20.35
C PHE A 336 -27.35 -18.97 19.74
N ARG A 337 -27.12 -18.71 18.46
CA ARG A 337 -27.85 -17.68 17.70
C ARG A 337 -28.66 -18.31 16.57
N THR A 338 -29.75 -17.67 16.20
CA THR A 338 -30.51 -18.09 15.01
C THR A 338 -29.72 -17.91 13.73
N SER A 339 -29.97 -18.77 12.75
CA SER A 339 -29.36 -18.71 11.44
C SER A 339 -29.63 -17.38 10.74
N VAL A 340 -28.60 -16.87 10.06
CA VAL A 340 -28.65 -15.64 9.25
C VAL A 340 -29.54 -15.83 8.01
N THR A 341 -29.61 -17.06 7.47
CA THR A 341 -30.39 -17.38 6.27
C THR A 341 -31.83 -17.77 6.58
N ARG A 342 -32.06 -18.36 7.76
CA ARG A 342 -33.37 -18.81 8.24
C ARG A 342 -33.73 -18.09 9.53
N GLN A 343 -34.38 -16.93 9.40
CA GLN A 343 -34.85 -16.17 10.55
C GLN A 343 -35.69 -17.07 11.48
N ARG A 344 -35.44 -16.96 12.79
CA ARG A 344 -36.15 -17.71 13.85
C ARG A 344 -35.92 -19.23 13.82
N THR A 345 -34.75 -19.66 13.34
CA THR A 345 -34.32 -21.05 13.41
C THR A 345 -32.98 -21.14 14.13
N PHE A 346 -32.92 -21.86 15.24
CA PHE A 346 -31.66 -22.33 15.81
C PHE A 346 -31.28 -23.64 15.11
N GLU A 347 -30.04 -23.72 14.63
CA GLU A 347 -29.44 -24.94 14.08
C GLU A 347 -28.21 -25.22 14.94
N ILE A 348 -28.33 -26.17 15.87
CA ILE A 348 -27.31 -26.44 16.89
C ILE A 348 -26.73 -27.82 16.64
N PRO A 349 -25.43 -27.96 16.36
CA PRO A 349 -24.81 -29.27 16.22
C PRO A 349 -24.98 -30.10 17.50
N ILE A 350 -25.20 -31.41 17.33
CA ILE A 350 -25.59 -32.27 18.46
C ILE A 350 -24.53 -32.30 19.57
N GLU A 351 -23.25 -32.23 19.23
CA GLU A 351 -22.15 -32.19 20.19
C GLU A 351 -22.22 -30.96 21.10
N HIS A 352 -22.58 -29.81 20.53
CA HIS A 352 -22.72 -28.55 21.26
C HIS A 352 -24.00 -28.52 22.10
N TRP A 353 -25.08 -29.13 21.61
CA TRP A 353 -26.27 -29.37 22.42
C TRP A 353 -25.97 -30.25 23.64
N CYS A 354 -25.24 -31.34 23.44
CA CYS A 354 -24.86 -32.26 24.51
C CYS A 354 -23.96 -31.55 25.55
N ALA A 355 -22.99 -30.75 25.10
CA ALA A 355 -22.13 -29.97 25.99
C ALA A 355 -22.91 -28.88 26.75
N ALA A 356 -23.87 -28.22 26.11
CA ALA A 356 -24.71 -27.19 26.74
C ALA A 356 -25.68 -27.76 27.79
N THR A 357 -26.17 -28.98 27.58
CA THR A 357 -27.20 -29.60 28.42
C THR A 357 -26.65 -30.62 29.42
N GLY A 358 -25.40 -31.06 29.27
CA GLY A 358 -24.73 -32.03 30.13
C GLY A 358 -23.64 -31.38 30.98
N SER A 359 -23.71 -31.56 32.30
CA SER A 359 -22.63 -31.13 33.19
C SER A 359 -21.35 -31.91 32.89
N GLY A 360 -20.25 -31.21 32.59
CA GLY A 360 -18.94 -31.82 32.32
C GLY A 360 -18.82 -32.55 30.98
N VAL A 361 -19.79 -32.37 30.08
CA VAL A 361 -19.74 -32.95 28.73
C VAL A 361 -18.97 -32.01 27.81
N ASP A 362 -17.89 -32.51 27.19
CA ASP A 362 -17.13 -31.78 26.17
C ASP A 362 -17.63 -32.16 24.75
N ALA A 363 -17.90 -31.15 23.93
CA ALA A 363 -18.32 -31.33 22.54
C ALA A 363 -17.29 -32.14 21.73
N THR A 364 -15.99 -31.95 22.00
CA THR A 364 -14.93 -32.69 21.28
C THR A 364 -14.97 -34.19 21.55
N ALA A 365 -15.36 -34.59 22.77
CA ALA A 365 -15.54 -35.98 23.17
C ALA A 365 -16.84 -36.59 22.61
N VAL A 366 -17.86 -35.78 22.36
CA VAL A 366 -19.14 -36.22 21.78
C VAL A 366 -19.05 -36.41 20.27
N ARG A 367 -18.30 -35.57 19.56
CA ARG A 367 -18.15 -35.60 18.09
C ARG A 367 -17.80 -36.98 17.50
N PRO A 368 -16.91 -37.81 18.06
CA PRO A 368 -16.67 -39.16 17.53
C PRO A 368 -17.80 -40.15 17.82
N LEU A 369 -18.67 -39.87 18.79
CA LEU A 369 -19.76 -40.75 19.23
C LEU A 369 -21.06 -40.48 18.48
N LEU A 370 -21.40 -39.20 18.28
CA LEU A 370 -22.68 -38.76 17.72
C LEU A 370 -22.48 -37.85 16.50
N ALA A 371 -23.45 -37.88 15.60
CA ALA A 371 -23.66 -36.90 14.54
C ALA A 371 -25.11 -36.45 14.57
N GLY A 372 -25.37 -35.21 14.19
CA GLY A 372 -26.73 -34.71 14.23
C GLY A 372 -26.85 -33.21 14.38
N THR A 373 -28.08 -32.74 14.43
CA THR A 373 -28.40 -31.32 14.61
C THR A 373 -29.73 -31.20 15.32
N VAL A 374 -29.81 -30.26 16.26
CA VAL A 374 -31.03 -29.81 16.89
C VAL A 374 -31.53 -28.59 16.13
N VAL A 375 -32.73 -28.69 15.56
CA VAL A 375 -33.38 -27.59 14.85
C VAL A 375 -34.57 -27.13 15.67
N LEU A 376 -34.55 -25.87 16.12
CA LEU A 376 -35.66 -25.23 16.84
C LEU A 376 -36.17 -24.04 16.05
N GLN A 377 -37.47 -24.00 15.81
CA GLN A 377 -38.13 -22.95 15.06
C GLN A 377 -39.23 -22.29 15.89
N SER A 378 -39.40 -20.98 15.74
CA SER A 378 -40.54 -20.25 16.29
C SER A 378 -41.46 -19.76 15.16
N PRO A 379 -42.47 -20.56 14.77
CA PRO A 379 -43.50 -20.11 13.84
C PRO A 379 -44.35 -18.99 14.47
N LEU A 380 -44.98 -18.17 13.63
CA LEU A 380 -45.64 -16.92 14.02
C LEU A 380 -46.63 -17.12 15.19
N GLY A 381 -46.24 -16.71 16.39
CA GLY A 381 -47.11 -16.71 17.59
C GLY A 381 -46.97 -17.92 18.52
N VAL A 382 -46.14 -18.90 18.18
CA VAL A 382 -45.95 -20.14 18.97
C VAL A 382 -44.56 -20.14 19.65
N GLY A 383 -44.45 -20.86 20.76
CA GLY A 383 -43.16 -21.18 21.38
C GLY A 383 -42.21 -21.94 20.43
N TRP A 384 -40.99 -22.22 20.89
CA TRP A 384 -40.00 -22.88 20.05
C TRP A 384 -40.26 -24.38 19.97
N GLN A 385 -40.28 -24.92 18.77
CA GLN A 385 -40.53 -26.34 18.49
C GLN A 385 -39.65 -26.80 17.33
N GLY A 386 -39.32 -28.08 17.30
CA GLY A 386 -38.65 -28.69 16.16
C GLY A 386 -38.20 -30.10 16.45
N SER A 387 -37.09 -30.51 15.84
CA SER A 387 -36.60 -31.87 15.93
C SER A 387 -35.09 -31.95 16.14
N ILE A 388 -34.68 -33.04 16.79
CA ILE A 388 -33.30 -33.47 16.94
C ILE A 388 -33.10 -34.62 15.96
N ASN A 389 -32.24 -34.41 14.97
CA ASN A 389 -31.73 -35.50 14.13
C ASN A 389 -30.46 -36.03 14.79
N LEU A 390 -30.45 -37.31 15.14
CA LEU A 390 -29.38 -37.96 15.89
C LEU A 390 -28.97 -39.27 15.21
N THR A 391 -27.67 -39.43 14.98
CA THR A 391 -27.06 -40.66 14.46
C THR A 391 -25.92 -41.06 15.39
N ALA A 392 -25.94 -42.31 15.88
CA ALA A 392 -24.80 -42.86 16.61
C ALA A 392 -23.73 -43.33 15.62
N LYS A 393 -22.48 -42.91 15.81
CA LYS A 393 -21.33 -43.34 15.01
C LYS A 393 -20.70 -44.62 15.56
N GLN A 394 -20.89 -44.88 16.84
CA GLN A 394 -20.34 -46.02 17.57
C GLN A 394 -21.42 -46.64 18.45
N GLN A 395 -21.19 -47.88 18.90
CA GLN A 395 -22.07 -48.53 19.86
C GLN A 395 -22.00 -47.80 21.20
N ILE A 396 -23.12 -47.24 21.65
CA ILE A 396 -23.26 -46.61 22.96
C ILE A 396 -24.14 -47.54 23.80
N THR A 397 -23.56 -48.14 24.82
CA THR A 397 -24.27 -49.07 25.72
C THR A 397 -24.94 -48.36 26.90
N ASP A 398 -24.45 -47.17 27.24
CA ASP A 398 -24.91 -46.37 28.38
C ASP A 398 -25.87 -45.26 27.94
N ARG A 399 -26.10 -44.29 28.83
CA ARG A 399 -26.90 -43.09 28.52
C ARG A 399 -26.18 -42.21 27.50
N LEU A 400 -26.97 -41.57 26.65
CA LEU A 400 -26.46 -40.54 25.74
C LEU A 400 -25.88 -39.35 26.52
N PRO A 401 -24.81 -38.71 26.03
CA PRO A 401 -24.26 -37.50 26.63
C PRO A 401 -25.27 -36.34 26.55
N GLY A 402 -25.26 -35.47 27.56
CA GLY A 402 -26.19 -34.34 27.64
C GLY A 402 -27.63 -34.73 27.96
N PHE A 403 -28.57 -33.80 27.75
CA PHE A 403 -29.99 -34.06 27.91
C PHE A 403 -30.60 -34.62 26.62
N LEU A 404 -30.46 -35.94 26.46
CA LEU A 404 -31.10 -36.74 25.41
C LEU A 404 -31.77 -37.96 26.07
N PRO A 405 -32.98 -37.79 26.65
CA PRO A 405 -33.61 -38.77 27.54
C PRO A 405 -34.29 -39.91 26.77
N ILE A 406 -33.59 -40.46 25.78
CA ILE A 406 -34.00 -41.52 24.86
C ILE A 406 -32.93 -42.63 24.87
N PRO A 407 -33.26 -43.87 24.46
CA PRO A 407 -32.24 -44.88 24.25
C PRO A 407 -31.29 -44.49 23.10
N PRO A 408 -30.01 -44.89 23.15
CA PRO A 408 -29.09 -44.67 22.04
C PRO A 408 -29.58 -45.33 20.75
N PRO A 409 -29.50 -44.67 19.58
CA PRO A 409 -29.77 -45.31 18.31
C PRO A 409 -28.76 -46.43 18.02
N GLU A 410 -29.17 -47.39 17.19
CA GLU A 410 -28.23 -48.35 16.59
C GLU A 410 -27.16 -47.60 15.78
N PRO A 411 -25.90 -48.05 15.78
CA PRO A 411 -24.84 -47.42 15.01
C PRO A 411 -25.20 -47.28 13.53
N GLY A 412 -25.02 -46.08 12.97
CA GLY A 412 -25.35 -45.75 11.59
C GLY A 412 -26.82 -45.43 11.32
N ARG A 413 -27.72 -45.64 12.31
CA ARG A 413 -29.14 -45.33 12.17
C ARG A 413 -29.43 -43.91 12.66
N THR A 414 -30.13 -43.14 11.83
CA THR A 414 -30.62 -41.82 12.21
C THR A 414 -31.99 -41.93 12.87
N MET A 415 -32.15 -41.25 14.00
CA MET A 415 -33.41 -41.06 14.70
C MET A 415 -33.79 -39.57 14.66
N GLU A 416 -35.07 -39.31 14.49
CA GLU A 416 -35.66 -37.98 14.64
C GLU A 416 -36.47 -37.94 15.93
N ILE A 417 -36.21 -36.95 16.78
CA ILE A 417 -36.84 -36.80 18.09
C ILE A 417 -37.44 -35.41 18.23
N GLU A 418 -38.68 -35.32 18.71
CA GLU A 418 -39.33 -34.03 19.00
C GLU A 418 -38.63 -33.29 20.14
N VAL A 419 -38.42 -31.99 19.93
CA VAL A 419 -37.92 -31.05 20.94
C VAL A 419 -38.74 -29.78 20.95
N ALA A 420 -39.00 -29.25 22.14
CA ALA A 420 -39.72 -28.01 22.34
C ALA A 420 -39.11 -27.20 23.49
N LEU A 421 -39.33 -25.89 23.46
CA LEU A 421 -39.06 -25.00 24.58
C LEU A 421 -40.40 -24.50 25.13
N GLU A 422 -40.72 -24.94 26.34
CA GLU A 422 -41.97 -24.61 27.04
C GLU A 422 -41.71 -23.51 28.07
N ARG A 423 -42.66 -22.59 28.26
CA ARG A 423 -42.51 -21.50 29.24
C ARG A 423 -42.66 -21.97 30.67
#